data_AF-A0A7Z7YS44-F1
#
_entry.id   AF-A0A7Z7YS44-F1
#
_cell.length_a   1.000
_cell.length_b   1.000
_cell.length_c   1.000
_cell.angle_alpha   90.00
_cell.angle_beta   90.00
_cell.angle_gamma   90.00
#
_symmetry.space_group_name_H-M   'P 1'
#
loop_
_entity.id
_entity.type
_entity.pdbx_description
1 polymer ?
#
loop_
_entity_poly.entity_id
_entity_poly.type
_entity_poly.pdbx_seq_one_letter_code
_entity_poly.pdbx_strand_id
1 'polypeptide(L)'
;SFYAGHSIDYHWWVGGLLGVCFLTGNLLLLPRLGAALTVVMTVAGQIIMGVMIDTLGLLGANQTSFTFLKGVGILVLLFGILLMNHLPKNKLKDKRYISLYIWLLIGFIFGFAPPLQTTINSGLSKQMDSSLFAALVSFTIG
;
A
#
# COMPACT_ATOMS: atom_id res chain seq x y z
N SER A 1 21.94 3.46 31.57
CA SER A 1 21.51 4.33 30.47
C SER A 1 20.60 3.51 29.57
N PHE A 2 19.33 3.88 29.44
CA PHE A 2 18.29 3.20 28.65
C PHE A 2 18.66 3.05 27.15
N TYR A 3 19.74 3.71 26.71
CA TYR A 3 20.23 3.74 25.34
C TYR A 3 21.47 2.87 25.07
N ALA A 4 21.98 2.13 26.07
CA ALA A 4 23.17 1.29 25.89
C ALA A 4 22.79 -0.10 25.36
N GLY A 5 22.42 -0.20 24.07
CA GLY A 5 22.26 -1.51 23.42
C GLY A 5 21.37 -1.56 22.16
N HIS A 6 20.60 -0.52 21.87
CA HIS A 6 19.76 -0.49 20.68
C HIS A 6 20.48 0.28 19.56
N SER A 7 20.99 -0.45 18.58
CA SER A 7 21.41 0.15 17.31
C SER A 7 20.26 0.96 16.75
N ILE A 8 20.49 2.22 16.38
CA ILE A 8 19.51 3.08 15.71
C ILE A 8 19.09 2.35 14.43
N ASP A 9 17.96 1.68 14.49
CA ASP A 9 17.52 0.81 13.42
C ASP A 9 16.88 1.66 12.32
N TYR A 10 17.22 1.44 11.07
CA TYR A 10 16.72 2.24 9.94
C TYR A 10 15.18 2.23 9.82
N HIS A 11 14.52 1.25 10.45
CA HIS A 11 13.09 1.01 10.48
C HIS A 11 12.24 2.21 10.94
N TRP A 12 12.79 3.12 11.76
CA TRP A 12 12.04 4.25 12.33
C TRP A 12 11.59 5.27 11.27
N TRP A 13 12.36 5.43 10.19
CA TRP A 13 12.13 6.45 9.16
C TRP A 13 11.30 5.95 7.97
N VAL A 14 11.28 4.63 7.77
CA VAL A 14 10.64 4.00 6.61
C VAL A 14 9.11 4.15 6.66
N GLY A 15 8.51 4.07 7.86
CA GLY A 15 7.07 4.24 8.04
C GLY A 15 6.57 5.61 7.60
N GLY A 16 7.22 6.69 8.07
CA GLY A 16 6.89 8.06 7.67
C GLY A 16 7.08 8.32 6.18
N LEU A 17 8.21 7.86 5.61
CA LEU A 17 8.50 8.02 4.18
C LEU A 17 7.46 7.33 3.29
N LEU A 18 7.02 6.11 3.67
CA LEU A 18 5.95 5.40 2.95
C LEU A 18 4.62 6.17 3.00
N GLY A 19 4.32 6.83 4.11
CA GLY A 19 3.15 7.70 4.25
C GLY A 19 3.19 8.89 3.29
N VAL A 20 4.32 9.59 3.22
CA VAL A 20 4.53 10.70 2.26
C VAL A 20 4.43 10.19 0.83
N CYS A 21 5.05 9.05 0.51
CA CYS A 21 4.98 8.44 -0.82
C CYS A 21 3.52 8.14 -1.20
N PHE A 22 2.72 7.58 -0.31
CA PHE A 22 1.32 7.27 -0.57
C PHE A 22 0.48 8.54 -0.76
N LEU A 23 0.64 9.54 0.11
CA LEU A 23 -0.12 10.78 0.04
C LEU A 23 0.21 11.57 -1.24
N THR A 24 1.50 11.68 -1.55
CA THR A 24 2.00 12.32 -2.78
C THR A 24 1.50 11.56 -4.01
N GLY A 25 1.56 10.23 -3.97
CA GLY A 25 1.04 9.37 -5.04
C GLY A 25 -0.44 9.65 -5.31
N ASN A 26 -1.28 9.65 -4.28
CA ASN A 26 -2.71 9.97 -4.41
C ASN A 26 -2.93 11.36 -5.02
N LEU A 27 -2.20 12.38 -4.56
CA LEU A 27 -2.29 13.74 -5.08
C LEU A 27 -1.96 13.80 -6.58
N LEU A 28 -0.95 13.06 -7.03
CA LEU A 28 -0.55 12.99 -8.43
C LEU A 28 -1.53 12.17 -9.30
N LEU A 29 -2.15 11.14 -8.73
CA LEU A 29 -3.08 10.25 -9.42
C LEU A 29 -4.45 10.89 -9.65
N LEU A 30 -4.96 11.64 -8.68
CA LEU A 30 -6.28 12.29 -8.75
C LEU A 30 -6.54 13.06 -10.06
N PRO A 31 -5.67 14.00 -10.50
CA PRO A 31 -5.90 14.74 -11.75
C PRO A 31 -5.69 13.90 -13.01
N ARG A 32 -5.07 12.71 -12.91
CA ARG A 32 -4.75 11.85 -14.06
C ARG A 32 -5.78 10.73 -14.27
N LEU A 33 -6.33 10.21 -13.18
CA LEU A 33 -7.24 9.06 -13.16
C LEU A 33 -8.68 9.42 -12.76
N GLY A 34 -8.85 10.51 -12.01
CA GLY A 34 -10.10 10.84 -11.33
C GLY A 34 -10.25 10.13 -9.97
N ALA A 35 -11.11 10.69 -9.11
CA ALA A 35 -11.24 10.25 -7.71
C ALA A 35 -11.56 8.77 -7.55
N ALA A 36 -12.59 8.28 -8.25
CA ALA A 36 -13.06 6.91 -8.08
C ALA A 36 -12.01 5.87 -8.50
N LEU A 37 -11.31 6.12 -9.60
CA LEU A 37 -10.30 5.21 -10.13
C LEU A 37 -9.04 5.19 -9.28
N THR A 38 -8.61 6.35 -8.78
CA THR A 38 -7.50 6.46 -7.82
C THR A 38 -7.79 5.64 -6.56
N VAL A 39 -8.98 5.76 -5.98
CA VAL A 39 -9.37 4.99 -4.79
C VAL A 39 -9.40 3.50 -5.10
N VAL A 40 -10.04 3.07 -6.19
CA VAL A 40 -10.13 1.65 -6.54
C VAL A 40 -8.75 1.02 -6.76
N MET A 41 -7.86 1.70 -7.48
CA MET A 41 -6.51 1.16 -7.74
C MET A 41 -5.66 1.12 -6.47
N THR A 42 -5.71 2.15 -5.63
CA THR A 42 -4.94 2.17 -4.38
C THR A 42 -5.46 1.15 -3.37
N VAL A 43 -6.77 1.06 -3.16
CA VAL A 43 -7.39 0.04 -2.29
C VAL A 43 -7.10 -1.37 -2.80
N ALA A 44 -7.11 -1.58 -4.11
CA ALA A 44 -6.72 -2.86 -4.68
C ALA A 44 -5.28 -3.24 -4.31
N GLY A 45 -4.35 -2.29 -4.42
CA GLY A 45 -2.97 -2.48 -3.96
C GLY A 45 -2.89 -2.78 -2.46
N GLN A 46 -3.65 -2.06 -1.64
CA GLN A 46 -3.67 -2.27 -0.19
C GLN A 46 -4.14 -3.68 0.17
N ILE A 47 -5.20 -4.17 -0.47
CA ILE A 47 -5.74 -5.51 -0.23
C ILE A 47 -4.72 -6.58 -0.62
N ILE A 48 -4.13 -6.48 -1.82
CA ILE A 48 -3.12 -7.44 -2.28
C ILE A 48 -1.92 -7.46 -1.34
N MET A 49 -1.40 -6.29 -0.99
CA MET A 49 -0.24 -6.20 -0.10
C MET A 49 -0.56 -6.70 1.31
N GLY A 50 -1.75 -6.39 1.85
CA GLY A 50 -2.20 -6.92 3.14
C GLY A 50 -2.25 -8.44 3.15
N VAL A 51 -2.81 -9.05 2.09
CA VAL A 51 -2.83 -10.51 1.96
C VAL A 51 -1.41 -11.09 1.86
N MET A 52 -0.51 -10.44 1.12
CA MET A 52 0.90 -10.86 1.03
C MET A 52 1.59 -10.80 2.40
N ILE A 53 1.39 -9.71 3.16
CA ILE A 53 1.92 -9.55 4.51
C ILE A 53 1.46 -10.67 5.42
N ASP A 54 0.14 -10.91 5.47
CA ASP A 54 -0.47 -11.94 6.30
C ASP A 54 0.04 -13.34 5.96
N THR A 55 0.20 -13.64 4.67
CA THR A 55 0.41 -15.03 4.21
C THR A 55 1.86 -15.43 4.19
N LEU A 56 2.74 -14.47 3.93
CA LEU A 56 4.19 -14.67 3.94
C LEU A 56 4.81 -14.30 5.30
N GLY A 57 4.04 -13.72 6.23
CA GLY A 57 4.56 -13.24 7.51
C GLY A 57 5.57 -12.09 7.34
N LEU A 58 5.38 -11.24 6.32
CA LEU A 58 6.33 -10.18 5.99
C LEU A 58 6.52 -9.25 7.20
N LEU A 59 7.76 -8.77 7.39
CA LEU A 59 8.12 -7.79 8.42
C LEU A 59 7.77 -8.24 9.86
N GLY A 60 7.74 -9.56 10.11
CA GLY A 60 7.43 -10.11 11.44
C GLY A 60 5.92 -10.09 11.78
N ALA A 61 5.06 -9.96 10.77
CA ALA A 61 3.62 -10.14 10.93
C ALA A 61 3.28 -11.59 11.31
N ASN A 62 2.17 -11.78 12.04
CA ASN A 62 1.68 -13.11 12.39
C ASN A 62 1.23 -13.83 11.12
N GLN A 63 1.96 -14.88 10.74
CA GLN A 63 1.67 -15.62 9.52
C GLN A 63 0.33 -16.37 9.64
N THR A 64 -0.56 -16.13 8.68
CA THR A 64 -1.84 -16.82 8.54
C THR A 64 -1.89 -17.54 7.19
N SER A 65 -2.49 -18.73 7.14
CA SER A 65 -2.58 -19.47 5.88
C SER A 65 -3.43 -18.72 4.85
N PHE A 66 -3.03 -18.80 3.58
CA PHE A 66 -3.83 -18.29 2.48
C PHE A 66 -5.11 -19.14 2.36
N THR A 67 -6.27 -18.53 2.61
CA THR A 67 -7.56 -19.22 2.54
C THR A 67 -8.16 -19.10 1.15
N PHE A 68 -8.96 -20.09 0.75
CA PHE A 68 -9.70 -20.06 -0.50
C PHE A 68 -10.56 -18.79 -0.65
N LEU A 69 -11.17 -18.32 0.45
CA LEU A 69 -11.95 -17.08 0.48
C LEU A 69 -11.13 -15.83 0.14
N LYS A 70 -9.88 -15.72 0.63
CA LYS A 70 -8.98 -14.61 0.25
C LYS A 70 -8.75 -14.62 -1.27
N GLY A 71 -8.56 -15.80 -1.86
CA GLY A 71 -8.45 -15.98 -3.31
C GLY A 71 -9.70 -15.52 -4.08
N VAL A 72 -10.89 -15.95 -3.65
CA VAL A 72 -12.16 -15.52 -4.27
C VAL A 72 -12.33 -14.01 -4.17
N GLY A 73 -12.04 -13.40 -3.01
CA GLY A 73 -12.10 -11.95 -2.83
C GLY A 73 -11.18 -11.18 -3.78
N ILE A 74 -9.95 -11.66 -3.97
CA ILE A 74 -9.00 -11.07 -4.93
C ILE A 74 -9.53 -11.18 -6.37
N LEU A 75 -10.11 -12.32 -6.75
CA LEU A 75 -10.70 -12.47 -8.09
C LEU A 75 -11.87 -11.51 -8.33
N VAL A 76 -12.75 -11.35 -7.33
CA VAL A 76 -13.87 -10.39 -7.40
C VAL A 76 -13.36 -8.94 -7.50
N LEU A 77 -12.32 -8.59 -6.74
CA LEU A 77 -11.66 -7.29 -6.83
C LEU A 77 -11.10 -7.03 -8.24
N LEU A 78 -10.33 -7.98 -8.79
CA LEU A 78 -9.78 -7.88 -10.15
C LEU A 78 -10.89 -7.74 -11.19
N PHE A 79 -11.98 -8.50 -11.04
CA PHE A 79 -13.14 -8.38 -11.91
C PHE A 79 -13.80 -6.99 -11.83
N GLY A 80 -13.96 -6.43 -10.62
CA GLY A 80 -14.47 -5.08 -10.42
C GLY A 80 -13.59 -4.01 -11.10
N ILE A 81 -12.27 -4.13 -10.98
CA ILE A 81 -11.31 -3.23 -11.66
C ILE A 81 -11.44 -3.32 -13.17
N LEU A 82 -11.59 -4.53 -13.72
CA LEU A 82 -11.74 -4.74 -15.16
C LEU A 82 -13.04 -4.11 -15.69
N LEU A 83 -14.16 -4.27 -14.97
CA LEU A 83 -15.43 -3.65 -15.34
C LEU A 83 -15.34 -2.13 -15.32
N MET A 84 -14.71 -1.56 -14.30
CA MET A 84 -14.54 -0.12 -14.16
C MET A 84 -13.62 0.49 -15.23
N ASN A 85 -12.64 -0.30 -15.70
CA ASN A 85 -11.65 0.10 -16.69
C ASN A 85 -11.89 -0.51 -18.07
N HIS A 86 -13.14 -0.85 -18.42
CA HIS A 86 -13.41 -1.51 -19.70
C HIS A 86 -13.27 -0.53 -20.88
N LEU A 87 -12.11 -0.58 -21.55
CA LEU A 87 -11.83 0.24 -22.73
C LEU A 87 -12.17 -0.50 -24.04
N PRO A 88 -12.82 0.15 -25.01
CA PRO A 88 -13.06 -0.44 -26.32
C PRO A 88 -11.73 -0.81 -27.01
N LYS A 89 -11.59 -2.08 -27.43
CA LYS A 89 -10.36 -2.63 -28.05
C LYS A 89 -9.80 -1.80 -29.19
N ASN A 90 -10.66 -1.10 -29.95
CA ASN A 90 -10.27 -0.27 -31.09
C ASN A 90 -9.43 0.96 -30.70
N LYS A 91 -9.39 1.31 -29.41
CA LYS A 91 -8.69 2.50 -28.91
C LYS A 91 -7.32 2.20 -28.26
N LEU A 92 -6.92 0.93 -28.18
CA LEU A 92 -5.65 0.50 -27.55
C LEU A 92 -4.39 1.01 -28.27
N LYS A 93 -4.50 1.54 -29.49
CA LYS A 93 -3.37 2.14 -30.24
C LYS A 93 -3.12 3.62 -29.92
N ASP A 94 -4.01 4.28 -29.18
CA ASP A 94 -3.87 5.71 -28.84
C ASP A 94 -3.01 5.88 -27.57
N LYS A 95 -1.96 6.71 -27.67
CA LYS A 95 -1.00 7.01 -26.59
C LYS A 95 -1.66 7.43 -25.28
N ARG A 96 -2.84 8.06 -25.34
CA ARG A 96 -3.59 8.45 -24.13
C ARG A 96 -3.94 7.25 -23.26
N TYR A 97 -4.23 6.10 -23.88
CA TYR A 97 -4.59 4.88 -23.15
C TYR A 97 -3.37 4.19 -22.55
N ILE A 98 -2.23 4.19 -23.24
CA ILE A 98 -0.96 3.72 -22.66
C ILE A 98 -0.65 4.54 -21.40
N SER A 99 -0.79 5.87 -21.46
CA SER A 99 -0.61 6.72 -20.28
C SER A 99 -1.58 6.36 -19.16
N LEU A 100 -2.85 6.08 -19.47
CA LEU A 100 -3.84 5.68 -18.46
C LEU A 100 -3.42 4.39 -17.73
N TYR A 101 -3.04 3.33 -18.46
CA TYR A 101 -2.62 2.07 -17.85
C TYR A 101 -1.36 2.19 -17.01
N ILE A 102 -0.42 3.07 -17.40
CA ILE A 102 0.74 3.39 -16.58
C ILE A 102 0.29 4.03 -15.26
N TRP A 103 -0.63 5.00 -15.30
CA TRP A 103 -1.15 5.62 -14.09
C TRP A 103 -1.95 4.65 -13.22
N LEU A 104 -2.72 3.73 -13.81
CA LEU A 104 -3.40 2.66 -13.08
C LEU A 104 -2.40 1.78 -12.33
N LEU A 105 -1.31 1.36 -13.00
CA LEU A 105 -0.25 0.56 -12.40
C LEU A 105 0.46 1.32 -11.27
N ILE A 106 0.76 2.61 -11.47
CA ILE A 106 1.34 3.47 -10.44
C ILE A 106 0.42 3.56 -9.21
N GLY A 107 -0.89 3.75 -9.42
CA GLY A 107 -1.86 3.78 -8.33
C GLY A 107 -1.94 2.48 -7.56
N PHE A 108 -1.91 1.35 -8.27
CA PHE A 108 -1.81 0.03 -7.65
C PHE A 108 -0.56 -0.12 -6.78
N ILE A 109 0.61 0.27 -7.31
CA ILE A 109 1.89 0.18 -6.58
C ILE A 109 1.89 1.11 -5.35
N PHE A 110 1.40 2.35 -5.47
CA PHE A 110 1.30 3.24 -4.30
C PHE A 110 0.36 2.67 -3.23
N GLY A 111 -0.66 1.90 -3.62
CA GLY A 111 -1.52 1.15 -2.70
C GLY A 111 -0.78 0.20 -1.76
N PHE A 112 0.47 -0.20 -2.06
CA PHE A 112 1.23 -1.10 -1.18
C PHE A 112 1.82 -0.38 0.04
N ALA A 113 2.00 0.94 -0.03
CA ALA A 113 2.67 1.71 1.01
C ALA A 113 1.91 1.70 2.36
N PRO A 114 0.58 1.87 2.44
CA PRO A 114 -0.10 1.91 3.74
C PRO A 114 -0.05 0.61 4.56
N PRO A 115 -0.26 -0.59 3.98
CA PRO A 115 -0.09 -1.84 4.73
C PRO A 115 1.35 -2.07 5.19
N LEU A 116 2.33 -1.72 4.34
CA LEU A 116 3.74 -1.78 4.70
C LEU A 116 4.05 -0.85 5.86
N GLN A 117 3.64 0.42 5.79
CA GLN A 117 3.79 1.39 6.86
C GLN A 117 3.14 0.90 8.16
N THR A 118 1.91 0.37 8.07
CA THR A 118 1.17 -0.11 9.25
C THR A 118 1.90 -1.28 9.91
N THR A 119 2.48 -2.19 9.12
CA THR A 119 3.22 -3.34 9.62
C THR A 119 4.54 -2.92 10.26
N ILE A 120 5.29 -2.01 9.62
CA ILE A 120 6.51 -1.41 10.18
C ILE A 120 6.19 -0.71 11.51
N ASN A 121 5.14 0.11 11.53
CA ASN A 121 4.73 0.85 12.73
C ASN A 121 4.26 -0.08 13.85
N SER A 122 3.63 -1.20 13.50
CA SER A 122 3.24 -2.23 14.46
C SER A 122 4.45 -2.94 15.07
N GLY A 123 5.46 -3.26 14.24
CA GLY A 123 6.73 -3.81 14.73
C GLY A 123 7.47 -2.85 15.66
N LEU A 124 7.50 -1.57 15.28
CA LEU A 124 8.10 -0.50 16.07
C LEU A 124 7.37 -0.28 17.40
N SER A 125 6.03 -0.31 17.37
CA SER A 125 5.20 -0.21 18.58
C SER A 125 5.51 -1.32 19.59
N LYS A 126 5.90 -2.52 19.15
CA LYS A 126 6.28 -3.62 20.05
C LYS A 126 7.63 -3.40 20.73
N GLN A 127 8.55 -2.67 20.09
CA GLN A 127 9.86 -2.35 20.69
C GLN A 127 9.77 -1.18 21.67
N MET A 128 8.80 -0.28 21.46
CA MET A 128 8.64 0.93 22.26
C MET A 128 7.60 0.83 23.37
N ASP A 129 6.89 -0.29 23.48
CA ASP A 129 5.73 -0.48 24.37
C ASP A 129 4.67 0.64 24.27
N SER A 130 4.64 1.38 23.16
CA SER A 130 3.77 2.55 22.95
C SER A 130 3.43 2.75 21.47
N SER A 131 2.18 2.44 21.11
CA SER A 131 1.67 2.61 19.74
C SER A 131 1.53 4.07 19.35
N LEU A 132 1.16 4.93 20.29
CA LEU A 132 1.01 6.37 20.05
C LEU A 132 2.36 7.00 19.72
N PHE A 133 3.40 6.66 20.48
CA PHE A 133 4.73 7.22 20.25
C PHE A 133 5.34 6.71 18.95
N ALA A 134 5.16 5.43 18.59
CA ALA A 134 5.57 4.90 17.29
C ALA A 134 4.88 5.62 16.11
N ALA A 135 3.58 5.91 16.23
CA ALA A 135 2.84 6.68 15.24
C ALA A 135 3.34 8.14 15.16
N LEU A 136 3.55 8.80 16.30
CA LEU A 136 4.06 10.18 16.36
C LEU A 136 5.43 10.31 15.71
N VAL A 137 6.33 9.34 15.92
CA VAL A 137 7.64 9.36 15.25
C VAL A 137 7.49 9.22 13.74
N SER A 138 6.64 8.30 13.27
CA SER A 138 6.36 8.18 11.83
C SER A 138 5.79 9.46 11.22
N PHE A 139 4.86 10.12 11.91
CA PHE A 139 4.27 11.40 11.49
C PHE A 139 5.22 12.60 11.60
N THR A 140 6.22 12.54 12.47
CA THR A 140 7.22 13.62 12.55
C THR A 140 8.18 13.57 11.37
N ILE A 141 8.38 12.38 10.83
CA ILE A 141 9.32 12.10 9.75
C ILE A 141 8.70 12.36 8.38
N GLY A 142 7.42 12.04 8.22
CA GLY A 142 6.66 12.21 6.98
C GLY A 142 5.65 13.33 7.07
#